data_AF-A0A8T8I5P3-F1
#
_entry.id   AF-A0A8T8I5P3-F1
#
_cell.length_a   1.000
_cell.length_b   1.000
_cell.length_c   1.000
_cell.angle_alpha   90.00
_cell.angle_beta   90.00
_cell.angle_gamma   90.00
#
_symmetry.space_group_name_H-M   'P 1'
#
loop_
_entity.id
_entity.type
_entity.pdbx_description
1 polymer ?
#
loop_
_entity_poly.entity_id
_entity_poly.type
_entity_poly.pdbx_seq_one_letter_code
_entity_poly.pdbx_strand_id
1 'polypeptide(L)'
;WSEHFSYERWVTAANTELAPLGVDLDWFTTREREELEVLPWDHLDSGLDKEWLWADWQDALDEREQDDCRWTPCFDCGVCP
;
A
#
# COMPACT_ATOMS: atom_id res chain seq x y z
N TRP A 1 15.07 9.96 11.23
CA TRP A 1 13.60 9.83 11.28
C TRP A 1 13.09 9.03 12.48
N SER A 2 13.89 8.18 13.13
CA SER A 2 13.48 7.47 14.36
C SER A 2 13.88 8.15 15.67
N GLU A 3 14.74 9.17 15.65
CA GLU A 3 15.33 9.81 16.85
C GLU A 3 14.32 10.38 17.86
N HIS A 4 13.11 10.73 17.39
CA HIS A 4 12.02 11.25 18.22
C HIS A 4 10.72 10.45 18.08
N PHE A 5 10.73 9.34 17.33
CA PHE A 5 9.52 8.55 17.15
C PHE A 5 9.24 7.72 18.41
N SER A 6 8.01 7.81 18.92
CA SER A 6 7.51 7.00 20.02
C SER A 6 6.26 6.26 19.56
N TYR A 7 6.41 4.95 19.33
CA TYR A 7 5.32 4.09 18.87
C TYR A 7 4.14 4.09 19.85
N GLU A 8 4.41 3.98 21.14
CA GLU A 8 3.37 4.01 22.19
C GLU A 8 2.54 5.29 22.13
N ARG A 9 3.19 6.46 21.99
CA ARG A 9 2.48 7.74 21.90
C ARG A 9 1.65 7.84 20.62
N TRP A 10 2.16 7.30 19.52
CA TRP A 10 1.45 7.27 18.24
C TRP A 10 0.20 6.37 18.30
N VAL A 11 0.33 5.14 18.82
CA VAL A 11 -0.79 4.21 19.02
C VAL A 11 -1.82 4.81 19.98
N THR A 12 -1.38 5.40 21.10
CA THR A 12 -2.28 6.04 22.08
C THR A 12 -3.09 7.16 21.44
N ALA A 13 -2.44 8.02 20.64
CA ALA A 13 -3.12 9.10 19.95
C ALA A 13 -4.14 8.57 18.92
N ALA A 14 -3.77 7.55 18.13
CA ALA A 14 -4.68 6.94 17.17
C ALA A 14 -5.94 6.37 17.88
N ASN A 15 -5.75 5.58 18.94
CA ASN A 15 -6.85 4.97 19.66
C ASN A 15 -7.74 6.00 20.39
N THR A 16 -7.17 7.12 20.85
CA THR A 16 -7.93 8.14 21.57
C THR A 16 -8.71 9.05 20.61
N GLU A 17 -8.11 9.44 19.50
CA GLU A 17 -8.66 10.48 18.62
C GLU A 17 -9.37 9.93 17.38
N LEU A 18 -8.90 8.80 16.82
CA LEU A 18 -9.42 8.24 15.57
C LEU A 18 -10.52 7.19 15.81
N ALA A 19 -10.42 6.39 16.87
CA ALA A 19 -11.42 5.37 17.18
C ALA A 19 -12.85 5.94 17.34
N PRO A 20 -13.08 7.12 17.96
CA PRO A 20 -14.42 7.74 18.02
C PRO A 20 -14.98 8.13 16.64
N LEU A 21 -14.13 8.28 15.63
CA LEU A 21 -14.51 8.56 14.24
C LEU A 21 -14.75 7.28 13.43
N GLY A 22 -14.65 6.10 14.06
CA GLY A 22 -14.75 4.81 13.39
C GLY A 22 -13.49 4.41 12.62
N VAL A 23 -12.35 5.04 12.92
CA VAL A 23 -11.06 4.73 12.29
C VAL A 23 -10.23 3.87 13.24
N ASP A 24 -10.09 2.59 12.90
CA ASP A 24 -9.35 1.60 13.67
C ASP A 24 -7.91 1.44 13.15
N LEU A 25 -6.93 1.55 14.04
CA LEU A 25 -5.53 1.58 13.63
C LEU A 25 -5.08 0.30 12.91
N ASP A 26 -5.43 -0.86 13.48
CA ASP A 26 -5.00 -2.16 12.96
C ASP A 26 -5.68 -2.44 11.62
N TRP A 27 -6.96 -2.08 11.49
CA TRP A 27 -7.70 -2.20 10.23
C TRP A 27 -7.04 -1.44 9.07
N PHE A 28 -6.45 -0.27 9.32
CA PHE A 28 -5.82 0.52 8.25
C PHE A 28 -4.36 0.13 7.98
N THR A 29 -3.68 -0.53 8.91
CA THR A 29 -2.21 -0.66 8.87
C THR A 29 -1.69 -2.09 8.77
N THR A 30 -2.39 -3.09 9.30
CA THR A 30 -1.84 -4.44 9.46
C THR A 30 -2.72 -5.56 8.93
N ARG A 31 -3.98 -5.30 8.59
CA ARG A 31 -4.85 -6.34 8.05
C ARG A 31 -4.37 -6.84 6.69
N GLU A 32 -4.62 -8.12 6.44
CA GLU A 32 -4.60 -8.68 5.10
C GLU A 32 -5.75 -8.09 4.27
N ARG A 33 -5.57 -8.03 2.95
CA ARG A 33 -6.60 -7.55 2.02
C ARG A 33 -6.92 -8.64 1.01
N GLU A 34 -8.16 -8.67 0.56
CA GLU A 34 -8.67 -9.62 -0.41
C GLU A 34 -8.75 -8.97 -1.81
N GLU A 35 -8.63 -9.74 -2.87
CA GLU A 35 -8.60 -9.23 -4.26
C GLU A 35 -9.82 -8.39 -4.63
N LEU A 36 -10.99 -8.80 -4.13
CA LEU A 36 -12.29 -8.26 -4.55
C LEU A 36 -12.77 -7.09 -3.69
N GLU A 37 -11.98 -6.64 -2.73
CA GLU A 37 -12.33 -5.48 -1.93
C GLU A 37 -11.95 -4.15 -2.63
N VAL A 38 -12.30 -3.03 -1.97
CA VAL A 38 -11.80 -1.72 -2.35
C VAL A 38 -10.35 -1.58 -1.89
N LEU A 39 -9.43 -1.63 -2.85
CA LEU A 39 -8.00 -1.60 -2.57
C LEU A 39 -7.47 -0.15 -2.48
N PRO A 40 -6.36 0.09 -1.77
CA PRO A 40 -5.81 1.43 -1.61
C PRO A 40 -5.46 2.13 -2.94
N TRP A 41 -5.20 1.38 -4.01
CA TRP A 41 -4.89 1.93 -5.33
C TRP A 41 -6.09 2.04 -6.28
N ASP A 42 -7.30 1.62 -5.88
CA ASP A 42 -8.48 1.67 -6.76
C ASP A 42 -8.86 3.10 -7.19
N HIS A 43 -8.35 4.11 -6.50
CA HIS A 43 -8.57 5.52 -6.83
C HIS A 43 -7.43 6.16 -7.63
N LEU A 44 -6.38 5.40 -7.94
CA LEU A 44 -5.20 5.88 -8.67
C LEU A 44 -5.39 5.66 -10.17
N ASP A 45 -4.88 6.59 -10.97
CA ASP A 45 -4.76 6.46 -12.42
C ASP A 45 -3.27 6.48 -12.77
N SER A 46 -2.69 5.29 -12.87
CA SER A 46 -1.25 5.07 -13.12
C SER A 46 -0.96 4.48 -14.49
N GLY A 47 -1.96 4.32 -15.37
CA GLY A 47 -1.81 3.60 -16.63
C GLY A 47 -1.70 2.06 -16.50
N LEU A 48 -1.67 1.54 -15.27
CA LEU A 48 -1.70 0.11 -14.96
C LEU A 48 -3.11 -0.32 -14.57
N ASP A 49 -3.51 -1.51 -15.02
CA ASP A 49 -4.78 -2.11 -14.64
C ASP A 49 -4.75 -2.58 -13.16
N LYS A 50 -5.92 -2.61 -12.51
CA LYS A 50 -6.07 -3.03 -11.11
C LYS A 50 -5.52 -4.45 -10.89
N GLU A 51 -5.76 -5.34 -11.84
CA GLU A 51 -5.31 -6.73 -11.83
C GLU A 51 -3.78 -6.84 -11.88
N TRP A 52 -3.11 -5.92 -12.59
CA TRP A 52 -1.66 -5.84 -12.61
C TRP A 52 -1.10 -5.47 -11.23
N LEU A 53 -1.67 -4.44 -10.59
CA LEU A 53 -1.24 -3.98 -9.27
C LEU A 53 -1.51 -5.03 -8.18
N TRP A 54 -2.60 -5.80 -8.32
CA TRP A 54 -2.85 -6.95 -7.45
C TRP A 54 -1.79 -8.03 -7.62
N ALA A 55 -1.46 -8.41 -8.86
CA ALA A 55 -0.43 -9.41 -9.12
C ALA A 55 0.95 -8.97 -8.59
N ASP A 56 1.35 -7.72 -8.82
CA ASP A 56 2.61 -7.15 -8.30
C ASP A 56 2.63 -7.14 -6.76
N TRP A 57 1.50 -6.85 -6.11
CA TRP A 57 1.41 -6.95 -4.66
C TRP A 57 1.58 -8.40 -4.16
N GLN A 58 0.94 -9.38 -4.80
CA GLN A 58 1.11 -10.79 -4.45
C GLN A 58 2.58 -11.23 -4.63
N ASP A 59 3.23 -10.77 -5.69
CA ASP A 59 4.65 -11.01 -5.94
C ASP A 59 5.53 -10.39 -4.83
N ALA A 60 5.23 -9.17 -4.39
CA ALA A 60 5.93 -8.51 -3.30
C ALA A 60 5.77 -9.25 -1.95
N LEU A 61 4.60 -9.82 -1.68
CA LEU A 61 4.37 -10.68 -0.51
C LEU A 61 5.19 -11.97 -0.56
N ASP A 62 5.43 -12.49 -1.76
CA ASP A 62 6.31 -13.64 -2.02
C ASP A 62 7.81 -13.27 -2.08
N GLU A 63 8.18 -12.05 -1.70
CA GLU A 63 9.55 -11.51 -1.78
C GLU A 63 10.13 -11.53 -3.20
N ARG A 64 9.28 -11.49 -4.23
CA ARG A 64 9.68 -11.40 -5.64
C ARG A 64 9.73 -9.95 -6.07
N GLU A 65 10.91 -9.51 -6.52
CA GLU A 65 11.11 -8.16 -7.02
C GLU A 65 10.66 -8.00 -8.47
N GLN A 66 10.22 -6.79 -8.81
CA GLN A 66 9.93 -6.41 -10.18
C GLN A 66 11.21 -5.93 -10.88
N ASP A 67 11.48 -6.47 -12.06
CA ASP A 67 12.59 -6.04 -12.91
C ASP A 67 12.53 -4.54 -13.26
N ASP A 68 13.71 -3.91 -13.40
CA ASP A 68 13.82 -2.53 -13.84
C ASP A 68 13.46 -2.38 -15.33
N CYS A 69 12.26 -1.85 -15.59
CA CYS A 69 11.71 -1.63 -16.93
C CYS A 69 12.50 -0.66 -17.83
N ARG A 70 13.58 -0.05 -17.34
CA ARG A 70 14.55 0.67 -18.19
C ARG A 70 15.41 -0.28 -19.04
N TRP A 71 15.55 -1.53 -18.60
CA TRP A 71 16.39 -2.54 -19.23
C TRP A 71 15.58 -3.74 -19.76
N THR A 72 14.31 -3.84 -19.38
CA THR A 72 13.33 -4.83 -19.85
C THR A 72 12.18 -4.13 -20.59
N PRO A 73 11.21 -4.85 -21.17
CA PRO A 73 10.01 -4.21 -21.72
C PRO A 73 9.27 -3.35 -20.69
N CYS A 74 8.77 -2.19 -21.12
CA CYS A 74 8.03 -1.22 -20.31
C CYS A 74 6.76 -1.84 -19.72
N PHE A 75 6.38 -1.43 -18.50
CA PHE A 75 5.10 -1.77 -17.88
C PHE A 75 3.99 -0.73 -18.16
N ASP A 76 4.32 0.35 -18.86
CA ASP A 76 3.39 1.41 -19.28
C ASP A 76 2.72 2.17 -18.11
N CYS A 77 3.41 2.28 -16.97
CA CYS A 77 2.94 2.99 -15.76
C CYS A 77 2.98 4.53 -15.83
N GLY A 78 3.24 5.11 -17.01
CA GLY A 78 3.28 6.57 -17.23
C GLY A 78 4.43 7.34 -16.58
N VAL A 79 5.35 6.69 -15.85
CA VAL A 79 6.52 7.34 -15.22
C VAL A 79 7.62 7.68 -16.24
N CYS A 80 7.86 6.79 -17.20
CA CYS A 80 8.87 6.97 -18.23
C CYS A 80 8.28 7.69 -19.46
N PRO A 81 9.03 8.63 -20.08
CA PRO A 81 8.61 9.33 -21.30
C PRO A 81 8.74 8.49 -22.58
#